data_AF-A0A7C3D2V4-F1
#
_entry.id   AF-A0A7C3D2V4-F1
#
_cell.length_a   1.000
_cell.length_b   1.000
_cell.length_c   1.000
_cell.angle_alpha   90.00
_cell.angle_beta   90.00
_cell.angle_gamma   90.00
#
_symmetry.space_group_name_H-M   'P 1'
#
loop_
_entity.id
_entity.type
_entity.pdbx_description
1 polymer ?
#
loop_
_entity_poly.entity_id
_entity_poly.type
_entity_poly.pdbx_seq_one_letter_code
_entity_poly.pdbx_strand_id
1 'polypeptide(L)'
;MSHENYKTLVSSLRSITDPAVRRFLDLVASNSAYFQEEILLLKSPSPPAWTDLQLKNGWDKFSNESVWPQFYKSKDEIVYVRGTIASGTITDGTVIATLPDGNRPLKETAFPVADNGNKGTAMVIVKENGDIEINGLTVNTEVSINGYFFV
;
A
#
# COMPACT_ATOMS: atom_id res chain seq x y z
N MET A 1 -24.91 7.54 30.29
CA MET A 1 -24.25 8.31 31.37
C MET A 1 -24.13 9.75 30.88
N SER A 2 -24.60 10.76 31.63
CA SER A 2 -24.46 12.16 31.21
C SER A 2 -22.99 12.60 31.30
N HIS A 3 -22.60 13.64 30.53
CA HIS A 3 -21.24 14.22 30.57
C HIS A 3 -20.82 14.65 31.98
N GLU A 4 -21.79 15.13 32.77
CA GLU A 4 -21.60 15.55 34.16
C GLU A 4 -21.31 14.36 35.10
N ASN A 5 -22.00 13.23 34.89
CA ASN A 5 -21.75 12.00 35.64
C ASN A 5 -20.37 11.41 35.33
N TYR A 6 -19.89 11.56 34.09
CA TYR A 6 -18.56 11.10 33.69
C TYR A 6 -17.45 11.91 34.38
N LYS A 7 -17.53 13.25 34.36
CA LYS A 7 -16.54 14.11 35.04
C LYS A 7 -16.46 13.83 36.53
N THR A 8 -17.62 13.67 37.17
CA THR A 8 -17.73 13.36 38.61
C THR A 8 -17.10 12.01 38.95
N LEU A 9 -17.30 10.99 38.11
CA LEU A 9 -16.67 9.68 38.29
C LEU A 9 -15.15 9.78 38.15
N VAL A 10 -14.65 10.50 37.15
CA VAL A 10 -13.21 10.68 36.91
C VAL A 10 -12.54 11.43 38.07
N SER A 11 -13.16 12.47 38.62
CA SER A 11 -12.63 13.17 39.80
C SER A 11 -12.56 12.25 41.02
N SER A 12 -13.61 11.46 41.26
CA SER A 12 -13.65 10.51 42.39
C SER A 12 -12.58 9.43 42.27
N LEU A 13 -12.38 8.87 41.07
CA LEU A 13 -11.33 7.89 40.80
C LEU A 13 -9.92 8.46 41.00
N ARG A 14 -9.71 9.74 40.66
CA ARG A 14 -8.42 10.42 40.86
C ARG A 14 -8.12 10.73 42.33
N SER A 15 -9.14 10.89 43.17
CA SER A 15 -8.98 11.11 44.61
C SER A 15 -8.67 9.84 45.42
N ILE A 16 -8.72 8.66 44.80
CA ILE A 16 -8.38 7.40 45.50
C ILE A 16 -6.87 7.33 45.73
N THR A 17 -6.46 7.27 46.99
CA THR A 17 -5.05 7.22 47.42
C THR A 17 -4.59 5.85 47.90
N ASP A 18 -5.49 4.86 48.03
CA ASP A 18 -5.11 3.50 48.42
C ASP A 18 -4.11 2.93 47.38
N PRO A 19 -2.91 2.47 47.80
CA PRO A 19 -1.88 2.04 46.86
C PRO A 19 -2.26 0.83 46.00
N ALA A 20 -3.04 -0.11 46.55
CA ALA A 20 -3.46 -1.30 45.81
C ALA A 20 -4.53 -0.96 44.78
N VAL A 21 -5.50 -0.11 45.16
CA VAL A 21 -6.54 0.38 44.25
C VAL A 21 -5.92 1.28 43.18
N ARG A 22 -4.96 2.13 43.55
CA ARG A 22 -4.24 3.01 42.60
C ARG A 22 -3.49 2.20 41.56
N ARG A 23 -2.76 1.17 41.98
CA ARG A 23 -2.04 0.26 41.07
C ARG A 23 -2.98 -0.46 40.11
N PHE A 24 -4.15 -0.90 40.59
CA PHE A 24 -5.17 -1.51 39.73
C PHE A 24 -5.72 -0.50 38.70
N LEU A 25 -6.04 0.72 39.13
CA LEU A 25 -6.52 1.79 38.25
C LEU A 25 -5.47 2.18 37.19
N ASP A 26 -4.20 2.25 37.56
CA ASP A 26 -3.10 2.54 36.63
C ASP A 26 -2.91 1.38 35.63
N LEU A 27 -3.09 0.12 36.05
CA LEU A 27 -3.04 -1.04 35.15
C LEU A 27 -4.20 -1.03 34.14
N VAL A 28 -5.42 -0.74 34.60
CA VAL A 28 -6.60 -0.61 33.74
C VAL A 28 -6.45 0.57 32.78
N ALA A 29 -5.90 1.70 33.24
CA ALA A 29 -5.61 2.86 32.40
C ALA A 29 -4.58 2.54 31.32
N SER A 30 -3.48 1.87 31.68
CA SER A 30 -2.43 1.44 30.74
C SER A 30 -2.98 0.47 29.69
N ASN A 31 -3.78 -0.51 30.10
CA ASN A 31 -4.42 -1.43 29.18
C ASN A 31 -5.44 -0.70 28.30
N SER A 32 -6.20 0.26 28.84
CA SER A 32 -7.16 1.04 28.06
C SER A 32 -6.50 1.90 26.98
N ALA A 33 -5.31 2.45 27.25
CA ALA A 33 -4.55 3.23 26.28
C ALA A 33 -4.05 2.34 25.13
N TYR A 34 -3.54 1.16 25.46
CA TYR A 34 -3.16 0.13 24.48
C TYR A 34 -4.34 -0.27 23.58
N PHE A 35 -5.53 -0.47 24.16
CA PHE A 35 -6.73 -0.76 23.38
C PHE A 35 -7.23 0.43 22.54
N GLN A 36 -6.98 1.69 22.92
CA GLN A 36 -7.34 2.83 22.07
C GLN A 36 -6.50 2.86 20.78
N GLU A 37 -5.21 2.53 20.86
CA GLU A 37 -4.33 2.46 19.68
C GLU A 37 -4.73 1.31 18.75
N GLU A 38 -5.02 0.12 19.29
CA GLU A 38 -5.53 -1.01 18.51
C GLU A 38 -6.92 -0.72 17.89
N ILE A 39 -7.80 -0.03 18.62
CA ILE A 39 -9.11 0.40 18.12
C ILE A 39 -8.97 1.47 17.02
N LEU A 40 -7.99 2.37 17.11
CA LEU A 40 -7.66 3.33 16.06
C LEU A 40 -7.16 2.63 14.79
N LEU A 41 -6.33 1.60 14.94
CA LEU A 41 -5.87 0.75 13.84
C LEU A 41 -7.02 -0.06 13.21
N LEU A 42 -7.95 -0.58 14.02
CA LEU A 42 -9.14 -1.30 13.56
C LEU A 42 -10.19 -0.38 12.90
N LYS A 43 -10.27 0.89 13.30
CA LYS A 43 -11.17 1.90 12.72
C LYS A 43 -10.62 2.58 11.47
N SER A 44 -9.39 2.28 11.06
CA SER A 44 -8.80 2.80 9.83
C SER A 44 -7.82 1.80 9.23
N PRO A 45 -8.24 1.12 8.17
CA PRO A 45 -7.84 1.63 6.88
C PRO A 45 -9.06 1.90 6.00
N SER A 46 -9.23 3.16 5.57
CA SER A 46 -9.85 3.38 4.27
C SER A 46 -9.10 2.51 3.26
N PRO A 47 -9.79 1.95 2.24
CA PRO A 47 -9.08 1.26 1.16
C PRO A 47 -7.89 2.12 0.71
N PRO A 48 -6.71 1.51 0.47
CA PRO A 48 -5.54 2.26 0.03
C PRO A 48 -5.94 3.14 -1.17
N ALA A 49 -5.62 4.43 -1.11
CA ALA A 49 -5.86 5.34 -2.20
C ALA A 49 -4.86 5.02 -3.32
N TRP A 50 -5.24 4.08 -4.18
CA TRP A 50 -4.50 3.75 -5.37
C TRP A 50 -4.40 4.98 -6.28
N THR A 51 -3.20 5.22 -6.80
CA THR A 51 -2.91 6.29 -7.75
C THR A 51 -2.66 5.70 -9.13
N ASP A 52 -3.30 6.27 -10.16
CA ASP A 52 -3.14 5.82 -11.54
C ASP A 52 -1.70 6.00 -12.04
N LEU A 53 -1.15 4.93 -12.62
CA LEU A 53 0.10 5.02 -13.35
C LEU A 53 -0.11 5.73 -14.67
N GLN A 54 0.72 6.74 -14.93
CA GLN A 54 0.77 7.40 -16.24
C GLN A 54 1.56 6.52 -17.20
N LEU A 55 0.85 5.74 -18.02
CA LEU A 55 1.46 4.82 -18.97
C LEU A 55 2.14 5.57 -20.12
N LYS A 56 3.22 4.98 -20.64
CA LYS A 56 4.10 5.54 -21.68
C LYS A 56 4.25 4.56 -22.84
N ASN A 57 4.88 5.01 -23.93
CA ASN A 57 5.31 4.15 -25.04
C ASN A 57 4.20 3.29 -25.66
N GLY A 58 2.98 3.85 -25.73
CA GLY A 58 1.81 3.23 -26.33
C GLY A 58 1.09 2.21 -25.44
N TRP A 59 1.55 2.00 -24.21
CA TRP A 59 0.86 1.16 -23.25
C TRP A 59 -0.44 1.82 -22.77
N ASP A 60 -1.49 1.02 -22.69
CA ASP A 60 -2.79 1.40 -22.11
C ASP A 60 -3.30 0.28 -21.20
N LYS A 61 -4.33 0.54 -20.40
CA LYS A 61 -5.04 -0.50 -19.66
C LYS A 61 -5.61 -1.54 -20.64
N PHE A 62 -5.51 -2.82 -20.28
CA PHE A 62 -5.99 -3.91 -21.14
C PHE A 62 -7.50 -3.85 -21.41
N SER A 63 -8.29 -3.47 -20.41
CA SER A 63 -9.75 -3.39 -20.54
C SER A 63 -10.34 -2.37 -19.57
N ASN A 64 -11.65 -2.12 -19.68
CA ASN A 64 -12.41 -1.29 -18.74
C ASN A 64 -12.76 -2.03 -17.43
N GLU A 65 -12.16 -3.20 -17.18
CA GLU A 65 -12.38 -3.99 -15.97
C GLU A 65 -11.59 -3.44 -14.77
N SER A 66 -11.82 -4.02 -13.59
CA SER A 66 -11.46 -3.45 -12.28
C SER A 66 -9.96 -3.47 -11.91
N VAL A 67 -9.05 -3.86 -12.81
CA VAL A 67 -7.62 -4.01 -12.51
C VAL A 67 -6.80 -2.92 -13.22
N TRP A 68 -7.02 -1.69 -12.78
CA TRP A 68 -6.40 -0.50 -13.39
C TRP A 68 -4.90 -0.46 -13.06
N PRO A 69 -4.05 -0.04 -14.01
CA PRO A 69 -2.63 0.22 -13.79
C PRO A 69 -2.43 1.31 -12.74
N GLN A 70 -2.03 0.92 -11.53
CA GLN A 70 -2.01 1.79 -10.36
C GLN A 70 -0.87 1.41 -9.41
N PHE A 71 -0.51 2.34 -8.52
CA PHE A 71 0.40 2.08 -7.41
C PHE A 71 -0.15 2.61 -6.08
N TYR A 72 0.38 2.08 -4.98
CA TYR A 72 0.07 2.51 -3.62
C TYR A 72 1.29 2.30 -2.72
N LYS A 73 1.60 3.27 -1.87
CA LYS A 73 2.65 3.15 -0.84
C LYS A 73 2.00 2.93 0.53
N SER A 74 2.38 1.83 1.20
CA SER A 74 1.93 1.54 2.56
C SER A 74 2.66 2.39 3.60
N LYS A 75 2.15 2.36 4.84
CA LYS A 75 2.81 2.97 6.00
C LYS A 75 4.14 2.31 6.36
N ASP A 76 4.36 1.07 5.93
CA ASP A 76 5.58 0.30 6.16
C ASP A 76 6.61 0.49 5.03
N GLU A 77 6.48 1.56 4.25
CA GLU A 77 7.39 1.91 3.14
C GLU A 77 7.48 0.84 2.04
N ILE A 78 6.39 0.11 1.83
CA ILE A 78 6.26 -0.84 0.70
C ILE A 78 5.40 -0.20 -0.38
N VAL A 79 5.93 -0.11 -1.60
CA VAL A 79 5.15 0.26 -2.78
C VAL A 79 4.63 -0.98 -3.46
N TYR A 80 3.33 -1.01 -3.67
CA TYR A 80 2.61 -2.00 -4.44
C TYR A 80 2.29 -1.42 -5.81
N VAL A 81 2.54 -2.21 -6.84
CA VAL A 81 2.14 -1.93 -8.22
C VAL A 81 1.12 -2.99 -8.63
N ARG A 82 0.08 -2.57 -9.32
CA ARG A 82 -0.94 -3.48 -9.85
C ARG A 82 -1.41 -3.02 -11.22
N GLY A 83 -2.04 -3.94 -11.95
CA GLY A 83 -2.68 -3.62 -13.22
C GLY A 83 -2.50 -4.70 -14.26
N THR A 84 -3.31 -4.60 -15.30
CA THR A 84 -3.10 -5.31 -16.57
C THR A 84 -3.03 -4.28 -17.70
N ILE A 85 -1.98 -4.36 -18.51
CA ILE A 85 -1.70 -3.43 -19.61
C ILE A 85 -1.64 -4.14 -20.96
N ALA A 86 -1.80 -3.38 -22.04
CA ALA A 86 -1.75 -3.86 -23.42
C ALA A 86 -1.29 -2.77 -24.41
N SER A 87 -1.15 -3.16 -25.68
CA SER A 87 -0.95 -2.33 -26.87
C SER A 87 0.40 -1.63 -27.03
N GLY A 88 1.25 -1.62 -26.01
CA GLY A 88 2.50 -0.86 -26.05
C GLY A 88 3.68 -1.55 -26.76
N THR A 89 4.82 -0.88 -26.71
CA THR A 89 6.09 -1.36 -27.29
C THR A 89 6.70 -2.45 -26.39
N ILE A 90 7.12 -3.57 -27.00
CA ILE A 90 7.61 -4.77 -26.28
C ILE A 90 9.13 -4.97 -26.37
N THR A 91 9.87 -4.02 -26.94
CA THR A 91 11.33 -4.09 -26.93
C THR A 91 11.84 -4.05 -25.49
N ASP A 92 12.74 -4.96 -25.13
CA ASP A 92 13.33 -5.00 -23.79
C ASP A 92 13.89 -3.63 -23.38
N GLY A 93 13.65 -3.24 -22.13
CA GLY A 93 14.00 -1.94 -21.56
C GLY A 93 12.99 -0.84 -21.89
N THR A 94 11.84 -1.16 -22.51
CA THR A 94 10.80 -0.16 -22.74
C THR A 94 10.21 0.29 -21.41
N VAL A 95 10.29 1.60 -21.13
CA VAL A 95 9.66 2.22 -19.97
C VAL A 95 8.14 2.26 -20.15
N ILE A 96 7.39 1.57 -19.29
CA ILE A 96 5.93 1.52 -19.33
C ILE A 96 5.26 2.62 -18.49
N ALA A 97 5.93 3.08 -17.43
CA ALA A 97 5.50 4.18 -16.57
C ALA A 97 6.70 4.68 -15.74
N THR A 98 6.55 5.81 -15.05
CA THR A 98 7.56 6.31 -14.09
C THR A 98 6.89 6.68 -12.78
N LEU A 99 7.43 6.20 -11.67
CA LEU A 99 6.96 6.51 -10.33
C LEU A 99 7.43 7.90 -9.87
N PRO A 100 6.57 8.65 -9.16
CA PRO A 100 6.95 9.93 -8.59
C PRO A 100 7.98 9.78 -7.47
N ASP A 101 8.67 10.88 -7.14
CA ASP A 101 9.58 10.93 -5.99
C ASP A 101 8.90 10.44 -4.70
N GLY A 102 9.67 9.78 -3.83
CA GLY A 102 9.17 9.19 -2.59
C GLY A 102 8.43 7.85 -2.75
N ASN A 103 8.24 7.37 -3.98
CA ASN A 103 7.62 6.06 -4.28
C ASN A 103 8.55 5.15 -5.10
N ARG A 104 9.82 5.53 -5.25
CA ARG A 104 10.83 4.83 -6.05
C ARG A 104 11.61 3.87 -5.15
N PRO A 105 12.06 2.72 -5.64
CA PRO A 105 12.83 1.81 -4.81
C PRO A 105 14.22 2.39 -4.51
N LEU A 106 14.80 2.01 -3.36
CA LEU A 106 16.19 2.37 -3.00
C LEU A 106 17.24 1.70 -3.89
N LYS A 107 16.87 0.57 -4.49
CA LYS A 107 17.69 -0.21 -5.42
C LYS A 107 16.83 -0.76 -6.51
N GLU A 108 17.40 -0.95 -7.69
CA GLU A 108 16.72 -1.66 -8.76
C GLU A 108 16.14 -3.00 -8.27
N THR A 109 14.87 -3.21 -8.58
CA THR A 109 14.13 -4.41 -8.21
C THR A 109 13.45 -4.98 -9.44
N ALA A 110 13.34 -6.30 -9.50
CA ALA A 110 12.72 -6.99 -10.62
C ALA A 110 11.80 -8.09 -10.10
N PHE A 111 10.65 -8.27 -10.74
CA PHE A 111 9.71 -9.31 -10.39
C PHE A 111 9.09 -9.95 -11.64
N PRO A 112 8.95 -11.29 -11.66
CA PRO A 112 8.33 -11.99 -12.77
C PRO A 112 6.84 -11.66 -12.81
N VAL A 113 6.31 -11.49 -14.02
CA VAL A 113 4.90 -11.20 -14.26
C VAL A 113 4.34 -12.10 -15.34
N ALA A 114 3.02 -12.25 -15.37
CA ALA A 114 2.34 -13.05 -16.38
C ALA A 114 2.22 -12.26 -17.71
N ASP A 115 2.71 -12.86 -18.80
CA ASP A 115 2.35 -12.51 -20.18
C ASP A 115 1.13 -13.36 -20.55
N ASN A 116 -0.05 -12.93 -20.09
CA ASN A 116 -1.31 -13.67 -20.27
C ASN A 116 -1.64 -13.85 -21.76
N GLY A 117 -1.29 -12.86 -22.58
CA GLY A 117 -1.48 -12.88 -24.02
C GLY A 117 -0.83 -14.07 -24.72
N ASN A 118 0.32 -14.54 -24.21
CA ASN A 118 1.03 -15.71 -24.75
C ASN A 118 1.10 -16.88 -23.75
N LYS A 119 0.41 -16.81 -22.60
CA LYS A 119 0.52 -17.78 -21.49
C LYS A 119 1.97 -17.99 -21.03
N GLY A 120 2.76 -16.92 -21.06
CA GLY A 120 4.19 -16.91 -20.74
C GLY A 120 4.51 -16.09 -19.48
N THR A 121 5.80 -15.82 -19.31
CA THR A 121 6.33 -15.00 -18.22
C THR A 121 7.19 -13.88 -18.80
N ALA A 122 6.98 -12.67 -18.31
CA ALA A 122 7.82 -11.50 -18.57
C ALA A 122 8.44 -11.00 -17.25
N MET A 123 9.27 -9.97 -17.34
CA MET A 123 9.89 -9.32 -16.19
C MET A 123 9.50 -7.85 -16.16
N VAL A 124 9.04 -7.37 -15.01
CA VAL A 124 8.98 -5.94 -14.71
C VAL A 124 10.20 -5.58 -13.89
N ILE A 125 10.89 -4.51 -14.30
CA ILE A 125 12.07 -3.97 -13.61
C ILE A 125 11.74 -2.55 -13.18
N VAL A 126 11.85 -2.25 -11.90
CA VAL A 126 11.68 -0.88 -11.38
C VAL A 126 13.05 -0.33 -11.01
N LYS A 127 13.48 0.69 -11.74
CA LYS A 127 14.76 1.37 -11.60
C LYS A 127 14.72 2.36 -10.42
N GLU A 128 15.90 2.72 -9.91
CA GLU A 128 16.06 3.70 -8.80
C GLU A 128 15.53 5.09 -9.17
N ASN A 129 15.54 5.45 -10.46
CA ASN A 129 14.94 6.69 -10.97
C ASN A 129 13.40 6.63 -11.08
N GLY A 130 12.79 5.50 -10.71
CA GLY A 130 11.35 5.27 -10.74
C GLY A 130 10.82 4.73 -12.06
N ASP A 131 11.65 4.56 -13.09
CA ASP A 131 11.21 3.97 -14.35
C ASP A 131 10.81 2.51 -14.13
N ILE A 132 9.63 2.17 -14.62
CA ILE A 132 9.13 0.80 -14.68
C ILE A 132 9.37 0.32 -16.10
N GLU A 133 10.27 -0.62 -16.29
CA GLU A 133 10.62 -1.24 -17.57
C GLU A 133 9.99 -2.62 -17.68
N ILE A 134 9.78 -3.06 -18.93
CA ILE A 134 9.30 -4.41 -19.23
C ILE A 134 10.22 -5.14 -20.19
N ASN A 135 10.54 -6.39 -19.86
CA ASN A 135 11.42 -7.27 -20.63
C ASN A 135 10.80 -8.66 -20.84
N GLY A 136 11.19 -9.32 -21.92
CA GLY A 136 10.84 -10.72 -22.19
C GLY A 136 9.43 -10.93 -22.73
N LEU A 137 8.77 -9.87 -23.19
CA LEU A 137 7.46 -9.97 -23.84
C LEU A 137 7.58 -10.49 -25.26
N THR A 138 6.59 -11.30 -25.66
CA THR A 138 6.48 -11.82 -27.03
C THR A 138 5.22 -11.33 -27.74
N VAL A 139 4.24 -10.86 -26.96
CA VAL A 139 3.02 -10.18 -27.43
C VAL A 139 2.73 -9.00 -26.49
N ASN A 140 1.86 -8.09 -26.91
CA ASN A 140 1.43 -6.94 -26.12
C ASN A 140 -0.09 -6.95 -25.87
N THR A 141 -0.71 -8.12 -25.90
CA THR A 141 -2.16 -8.22 -25.85
C THR A 141 -2.71 -8.18 -24.43
N GLU A 142 -2.03 -8.78 -23.46
CA GLU A 142 -2.46 -8.79 -22.06
C GLU A 142 -1.30 -9.11 -21.13
N VAL A 143 -0.86 -8.14 -20.33
CA VAL A 143 0.32 -8.29 -19.46
C VAL A 143 0.00 -7.79 -18.05
N SER A 144 0.22 -8.64 -17.05
CA SER A 144 0.10 -8.25 -15.65
C SER A 144 1.33 -7.46 -15.21
N ILE A 145 1.17 -6.47 -14.33
CA ILE A 145 2.29 -5.70 -13.75
C ILE A 145 2.30 -5.74 -12.22
N ASN A 146 1.66 -6.75 -11.64
CA ASN A 146 1.49 -6.88 -10.20
C ASN A 146 2.83 -7.17 -9.51
N GLY A 147 3.19 -6.38 -8.52
CA GLY A 147 4.42 -6.56 -7.75
C GLY A 147 4.50 -5.61 -6.56
N TYR A 148 5.56 -5.75 -5.77
CA TYR A 148 5.83 -4.84 -4.67
C TYR A 148 7.34 -4.73 -4.42
N PHE A 149 7.75 -3.64 -3.77
CA PHE A 149 9.14 -3.40 -3.39
C PHE A 149 9.24 -2.41 -2.22
N PHE A 150 10.42 -2.36 -1.61
CA PHE A 150 10.72 -1.46 -0.50
C PHE A 150 11.29 -0.13 -0.99
N VAL A 151 10.89 0.95 -0.32
CA VAL A 151 11.33 2.35 -0.52
C VAL A 151 12.19 2.82 0.64
#